data_AF-A0A1Y2T667-F1
#
_entry.id   AF-A0A1Y2T667-F1
#
_cell.length_a   1.000
_cell.length_b   1.000
_cell.length_c   1.000
_cell.angle_alpha   90.00
_cell.angle_beta   90.00
_cell.angle_gamma   90.00
#
_symmetry.space_group_name_H-M   'P 1'
#
loop_
_entity.id
_entity.type
_entity.pdbx_description
1 polymer ?
#
loop_
_entity_poly.entity_id
_entity_poly.type
_entity_poly.pdbx_seq_one_letter_code
_entity_poly.pdbx_strand_id
1 'polypeptide(L)'
;MRKIGLGLLILLACAPALYWAPWLSADAAQQRAEASFTSGLTGVADGCGINCQGCGAVGAERVPFGWRVELEYACGLLPADLPEHHRRTVLFVSAFGTVHRVNRQ
;
A
#
# COMPACT_ATOMS: atom_id res chain seq x y z
N MET A 1 -4.96 7.97 -40.51
CA MET A 1 -3.52 7.87 -40.12
C MET A 1 -3.11 8.85 -39.01
N ARG A 2 -3.41 10.16 -39.09
CA ARG A 2 -2.99 11.16 -38.07
C ARG A 2 -3.45 10.87 -36.64
N LYS A 3 -4.67 10.33 -36.46
CA LYS A 3 -5.23 9.97 -35.14
C LYS A 3 -4.52 8.76 -34.49
N ILE A 4 -4.07 7.81 -35.32
CA ILE A 4 -3.36 6.60 -34.85
C ILE A 4 -1.96 6.98 -34.37
N GLY A 5 -1.26 7.85 -35.11
CA GLY A 5 0.05 8.36 -34.72
C GLY A 5 0.01 9.14 -33.40
N LEU A 6 -1.00 9.99 -33.19
CA LEU A 6 -1.15 10.73 -31.94
C LEU A 6 -1.46 9.82 -30.74
N GLY A 7 -2.34 8.82 -30.93
CA GLY A 7 -2.66 7.85 -29.87
C GLY A 7 -1.45 7.03 -29.44
N LEU A 8 -0.62 6.59 -30.41
CA LEU A 8 0.60 5.85 -30.13
C LEU A 8 1.62 6.71 -29.36
N LEU A 9 1.76 7.99 -29.72
CA LEU A 9 2.66 8.93 -29.04
C LEU A 9 2.26 9.14 -27.57
N ILE A 10 0.96 9.30 -27.32
CA ILE A 10 0.41 9.43 -25.96
C ILE A 10 0.69 8.16 -25.16
N LEU A 11 0.45 6.98 -25.75
CA LEU A 11 0.69 5.71 -25.08
C LEU A 11 2.17 5.53 -24.70
N LEU A 12 3.08 5.85 -25.63
CA LEU A 12 4.53 5.81 -25.42
C LEU A 12 5.00 6.78 -24.33
N ALA A 13 4.33 7.93 -24.16
CA ALA A 13 4.64 8.87 -23.10
C ALA A 13 4.04 8.45 -21.75
N CYS A 14 2.81 7.95 -21.72
CA CYS A 14 2.10 7.60 -20.49
C CYS A 14 2.59 6.29 -19.85
N ALA A 15 2.98 5.29 -20.65
CA ALA A 15 3.42 4.00 -20.15
C ALA A 15 4.63 4.08 -19.18
N PRO A 16 5.74 4.76 -19.49
CA PRO A 16 6.87 4.87 -18.56
C PRO A 16 6.54 5.72 -17.33
N ALA A 17 5.70 6.76 -17.51
CA ALA A 17 5.24 7.59 -16.40
C ALA A 17 4.42 6.76 -15.39
N LEU A 18 3.51 5.91 -15.88
CA LEU A 18 2.73 5.00 -15.03
C LEU A 18 3.58 3.89 -14.43
N TYR A 19 4.55 3.36 -15.17
CA TYR A 19 5.45 2.31 -14.69
C TYR A 19 6.26 2.77 -13.47
N TRP A 20 6.78 4.01 -13.52
CA TRP A 20 7.60 4.56 -12.43
C TRP A 20 6.79 5.29 -11.36
N ALA A 21 5.61 5.82 -11.72
CA ALA A 21 4.72 6.59 -10.86
C ALA A 21 5.47 7.69 -10.04
N PRO A 22 6.19 8.63 -10.69
CA PRO A 22 7.05 9.60 -9.98
C PRO A 22 6.31 10.53 -9.02
N TRP A 23 4.99 10.67 -9.17
CA TRP A 23 4.14 11.47 -8.28
C TRP A 23 3.76 10.75 -6.97
N LEU A 24 4.09 9.47 -6.82
CA LEU A 24 3.80 8.69 -5.61
C LEU A 24 5.12 8.36 -4.89
N SER A 25 5.41 9.07 -3.80
CA SER A 25 6.56 8.82 -2.94
C SER A 25 6.34 7.58 -2.04
N ALA A 26 7.44 7.08 -1.45
CA ALA A 26 7.39 6.01 -0.45
C ALA A 26 6.45 6.38 0.72
N ASP A 27 6.67 7.55 1.33
CA ASP A 27 5.87 8.03 2.46
C ASP A 27 4.39 8.16 2.11
N ALA A 28 4.08 8.68 0.91
CA ALA A 28 2.70 8.79 0.44
C ALA A 28 2.05 7.42 0.22
N ALA A 29 2.82 6.43 -0.25
CA ALA A 29 2.34 5.05 -0.35
C ALA A 29 2.11 4.43 1.03
N GLN A 30 3.04 4.62 1.98
CA GLN A 30 2.90 4.14 3.36
C GLN A 30 1.67 4.71 4.05
N GLN A 31 1.48 6.04 3.99
CA GLN A 31 0.30 6.71 4.56
C GLN A 31 -1.01 6.19 3.95
N ARG A 32 -1.05 5.97 2.62
CA ARG A 32 -2.22 5.41 1.95
C ARG A 32 -2.50 3.98 2.40
N ALA A 33 -1.45 3.17 2.56
CA ALA A 33 -1.56 1.79 3.01
C ALA A 33 -2.13 1.71 4.44
N GLU A 34 -1.61 2.52 5.37
CA GLU A 34 -2.10 2.61 6.75
C GLU A 34 -3.54 3.13 6.83
N ALA A 35 -3.87 4.17 6.07
CA ALA A 35 -5.22 4.72 6.02
C ALA A 35 -6.22 3.68 5.47
N SER A 36 -5.86 2.97 4.41
CA SER A 36 -6.67 1.88 3.85
C SER A 36 -6.82 0.71 4.82
N PHE A 37 -5.77 0.37 5.58
CA PHE A 37 -5.82 -0.71 6.55
C PHE A 37 -6.76 -0.35 7.72
N THR A 38 -6.57 0.83 8.31
CA THR A 38 -7.36 1.33 9.45
C THR A 38 -8.83 1.51 9.06
N SER A 39 -9.11 2.07 7.88
CA SER A 39 -10.49 2.18 7.37
C SER A 39 -11.13 0.81 7.12
N GLY A 40 -10.36 -0.17 6.62
CA GLY A 40 -10.84 -1.55 6.44
C GLY A 40 -11.15 -2.29 7.75
N LEU A 41 -10.61 -1.83 8.88
CA LEU A 41 -10.89 -2.36 10.22
C LEU A 41 -12.02 -1.60 10.94
N THR A 42 -12.51 -0.49 10.37
CA THR A 42 -13.60 0.27 10.97
C THR A 42 -14.86 -0.59 11.01
N GLY A 43 -15.29 -0.99 12.20
CA GLY A 43 -16.45 -1.87 12.42
C GLY A 43 -16.13 -3.35 12.57
N VAL A 44 -14.85 -3.74 12.58
CA VAL A 44 -14.42 -5.11 12.89
C VAL A 44 -14.09 -5.22 14.38
N ALA A 45 -14.69 -6.21 15.07
CA ALA A 45 -14.58 -6.37 16.52
C ALA A 45 -13.42 -7.28 16.97
N ASP A 46 -12.53 -7.66 16.06
CA ASP A 46 -11.37 -8.54 16.34
C ASP A 46 -10.25 -7.82 17.11
N GLY A 47 -10.35 -6.50 17.26
CA GLY A 47 -9.36 -5.68 17.95
C GLY A 47 -8.02 -5.63 17.23
N CYS A 48 -8.02 -5.84 15.91
CA CYS A 48 -6.82 -5.63 15.10
C CYS A 48 -6.56 -4.14 14.89
N GLY A 49 -5.30 -3.74 14.89
CA GLY A 49 -4.91 -2.35 14.68
C GLY A 49 -3.41 -2.15 14.56
N ILE A 50 -3.05 -0.92 14.17
CA ILE A 50 -1.66 -0.45 14.10
C ILE A 50 -1.28 0.38 15.33
N ASN A 51 -2.13 0.43 16.36
CA ASN A 51 -1.95 1.18 17.61
C ASN A 51 -1.08 0.43 18.64
N CYS A 52 -0.01 -0.22 18.18
CA CYS A 52 0.98 -0.92 18.97
C CYS A 52 2.38 -0.35 18.73
N GLN A 53 3.29 -0.49 19.70
CA GLN A 53 4.64 0.03 19.59
C GLN A 53 5.40 -0.62 18.42
N GLY A 54 5.79 0.18 17.42
CA GLY A 54 6.49 -0.31 16.23
C GLY A 54 5.59 -0.84 15.10
N CYS A 55 4.26 -0.80 15.28
CA CYS A 55 3.30 -1.10 14.24
C CYS A 55 3.10 0.07 13.26
N GLY A 56 2.48 -0.21 12.11
CA GLY A 56 2.36 0.71 10.98
C GLY A 56 3.16 0.23 9.77
N ALA A 57 3.46 1.13 8.86
CA ALA A 57 4.27 0.81 7.69
C ALA A 57 5.74 0.64 8.06
N VAL A 58 6.24 -0.60 7.96
CA VAL A 58 7.62 -0.97 8.30
C VAL A 58 8.55 -1.01 7.07
N GLY A 59 7.99 -0.94 5.87
CA GLY A 59 8.78 -0.89 4.64
C GLY A 59 7.96 -0.49 3.41
N ALA A 60 8.65 0.06 2.42
CA ALA A 60 8.10 0.40 1.12
C ALA A 60 9.11 0.10 0.01
N GLU A 61 8.70 -0.71 -0.95
CA GLU A 61 9.52 -1.12 -2.09
C GLU A 61 8.84 -0.66 -3.38
N ARG A 62 9.60 0.02 -4.26
CA ARG A 62 9.10 0.42 -5.58
C ARG A 62 8.91 -0.81 -6.43
N VAL A 63 7.74 -0.96 -7.04
CA VAL A 63 7.43 -2.04 -7.98
C VAL A 63 6.80 -1.46 -9.25
N PRO A 64 6.74 -2.22 -10.36
CA PRO A 64 6.02 -1.76 -11.55
C PRO A 64 4.61 -1.26 -11.19
N PHE A 65 4.29 -0.05 -11.65
CA PHE A 65 2.98 0.57 -11.47
C PHE A 65 2.62 0.91 -10.01
N GLY A 66 3.59 1.06 -9.10
CA GLY A 66 3.31 1.52 -7.75
C GLY A 66 4.33 1.13 -6.69
N TRP A 67 3.82 0.82 -5.50
CA TRP A 67 4.60 0.46 -4.32
C TRP A 67 4.05 -0.79 -3.64
N ARG A 68 4.97 -1.64 -3.20
CA ARG A 68 4.71 -2.73 -2.27
C ARG A 68 5.04 -2.23 -0.86
N VAL A 69 4.03 -2.12 -0.01
CA VAL A 69 4.15 -1.64 1.37
C VAL A 69 3.98 -2.81 2.32
N GLU A 70 4.93 -2.98 3.23
CA GLU A 70 4.85 -3.94 4.33
C GLU A 70 4.30 -3.22 5.56
N LEU A 71 3.23 -3.76 6.12
CA LEU A 71 2.52 -3.20 7.25
C LEU A 71 2.48 -4.20 8.39
N GLU A 72 2.89 -3.75 9.56
CA GLU A 72 2.87 -4.50 10.81
C GLU A 72 1.68 -4.04 11.66
N TYR A 73 0.93 -5.00 12.20
CA TYR A 73 -0.26 -4.77 13.00
C TYR A 73 -0.38 -5.85 14.06
N ALA A 74 -1.14 -5.61 15.12
CA ALA A 74 -1.41 -6.62 16.14
C ALA A 74 -2.92 -6.75 16.37
N CYS A 75 -3.35 -7.86 16.97
CA CYS A 75 -4.78 -8.18 17.17
C CYS A 75 -5.08 -8.65 18.59
N GLY A 76 -6.24 -8.24 19.10
CA GLY A 76 -6.77 -8.63 20.41
C GLY A 76 -6.61 -7.53 21.46
N LEU A 77 -7.15 -7.78 22.66
CA LEU A 77 -6.91 -6.96 23.86
C LEU A 77 -5.50 -7.28 24.38
N LEU A 78 -4.49 -6.74 23.70
CA LEU A 78 -3.10 -7.07 23.96
C LEU A 78 -2.67 -6.53 25.33
N PRO A 79 -2.18 -7.36 26.26
CA PRO A 79 -1.34 -6.85 27.32
C PRO A 79 -0.06 -6.31 26.66
N ALA A 80 0.13 -4.99 26.74
CA ALA A 80 1.33 -4.23 26.41
C ALA A 80 2.30 -4.87 25.39
N ASP A 81 2.19 -4.47 24.12
CA ASP A 81 3.33 -4.39 23.18
C ASP A 81 4.25 -5.62 23.10
N LEU A 82 3.69 -6.83 23.11
CA LEU A 82 4.47 -8.06 22.95
C LEU A 82 4.70 -8.36 21.45
N PRO A 83 5.97 -8.44 20.96
CA PRO A 83 6.30 -8.65 19.55
C PRO A 83 5.73 -9.94 18.95
N GLU A 84 5.47 -10.94 19.80
CA GLU A 84 4.87 -12.23 19.45
C GLU A 84 3.43 -12.12 18.91
N HIS A 85 2.78 -10.96 19.09
CA HIS A 85 1.45 -10.69 18.53
C HIS A 85 1.49 -9.82 17.28
N HIS A 86 2.68 -9.41 16.83
CA HIS A 86 2.84 -8.64 15.61
C HIS A 86 2.63 -9.55 14.40
N ARG A 87 1.70 -9.16 13.55
CA ARG A 87 1.40 -9.76 12.26
C ARG A 87 1.83 -8.82 11.18
N ARG A 88 2.21 -9.39 10.04
CA ARG A 88 2.59 -8.62 8.86
C ARG A 88 1.63 -8.88 7.72
N THR A 89 1.35 -7.83 6.98
CA THR A 89 0.62 -7.90 5.72
C THR A 89 1.33 -7.06 4.67
N VAL A 90 1.01 -7.33 3.42
CA VAL A 90 1.56 -6.61 2.28
C VAL A 90 0.41 -5.96 1.52
N LEU A 91 0.54 -4.66 1.32
CA LEU A 91 -0.40 -3.84 0.57
C LEU A 91 0.29 -3.33 -0.70
N PHE A 92 -0.42 -3.38 -1.82
CA PHE A 92 0.02 -2.76 -3.07
C PHE A 92 -0.69 -1.42 -3.23
N VAL A 93 0.09 -0.35 -3.36
CA VAL A 93 -0.40 0.99 -3.67
C VAL A 93 -0.10 1.28 -5.14
N SER A 94 -1.14 1.27 -5.95
CA SER A 94 -1.04 1.54 -7.39
C SER A 94 -0.54 2.96 -7.70
N ALA A 95 -0.10 3.19 -8.93
CA ALA A 95 0.24 4.51 -9.46
C ALA A 95 -0.91 5.53 -9.33
N PHE A 96 -2.17 5.07 -9.30
CA PHE A 96 -3.33 5.94 -9.09
C PHE A 96 -3.68 6.16 -7.61
N GLY A 97 -2.89 5.60 -6.68
CA GLY A 97 -3.08 5.75 -5.24
C GLY A 97 -4.17 4.86 -4.64
N THR A 98 -4.70 3.89 -5.40
CA THR A 98 -5.58 2.83 -4.88
C THR A 98 -4.77 1.75 -4.16
N VAL A 99 -5.33 1.15 -3.10
CA VAL A 99 -4.66 0.19 -2.23
C VAL A 99 -5.32 -1.18 -2.35
N HIS A 100 -4.51 -2.22 -2.49
CA HIS A 100 -4.95 -3.60 -2.68
C HIS A 100 -4.21 -4.53 -1.72
N ARG A 101 -4.91 -5.49 -1.10
CA ARG A 101 -4.25 -6.55 -0.32
C ARG A 101 -3.57 -7.52 -1.27
N VAL A 102 -2.28 -7.77 -1.04
CA VAL A 102 -1.56 -8.83 -1.74
C VAL A 102 -1.67 -10.08 -0.88
N ASN A 103 -2.55 -11.00 -1.28
CA ASN A 103 -2.66 -12.28 -0.60
C ASN A 103 -1.44 -13.13 -0.97
N ARG A 104 -0.54 -13.40 -0.01
CA ARG A 104 0.38 -14.53 -0.16
C ARG A 104 -0.40 -15.78 0.21
N GLN A 105 -0.76 -16.59 -0.79
CA GLN A 105 -1.06 -18.00 -0.56
C GLN A 105 0.21 -18.71 -0.09
#